data_AF-A0A8C8ZJ37-F1
#
_entry.id   AF-A0A8C8ZJ37-F1
#
_cell.length_a   1.000
_cell.length_b   1.000
_cell.length_c   1.000
_cell.angle_alpha   90.00
_cell.angle_beta   90.00
_cell.angle_gamma   90.00
#
_symmetry.space_group_name_H-M   'P 1'
#
loop_
_entity.id
_entity.type
_entity.pdbx_description
1 polymer ?
#
loop_
_entity_poly.entity_id
_entity_poly.type
_entity_poly.pdbx_seq_one_letter_code
_entity_poly.pdbx_strand_id
1 'polypeptide(L)'
;MAMFEQMRANVGKLLKGIDRYQFNPAFFQTTVTAQILLKALTNLPHTDFTLCKCMIDQAHQEERPIRQILYLGDLLETCHFQAFWQALDENMDLLEGITGFEDSVRKFICHVVGITYQHIDRWLLAEMLGDLSDSQLKVWMSKYGWSADESGQIFICSQEESIKPKNIVEKIDFDSVSSIMASSQ
;
A
#
# COMPACT_ATOMS: atom_id res chain seq x y z
N MET A 1 -6.56 -4.72 16.43
CA MET A 1 -5.95 -3.62 17.22
C MET A 1 -4.53 -3.93 17.67
N ALA A 2 -4.24 -5.06 18.34
CA ALA A 2 -2.87 -5.40 18.80
C ALA A 2 -1.79 -5.47 17.68
N MET A 3 -2.14 -5.96 16.48
CA MET A 3 -1.22 -5.99 15.33
C MET A 3 -0.86 -4.58 14.82
N PHE A 4 -1.80 -3.63 14.92
CA PHE A 4 -1.66 -2.24 14.48
C PHE A 4 -0.78 -1.43 15.45
N GLU A 5 -0.89 -1.68 16.76
CA GLU A 5 0.00 -1.11 17.78
C GLU A 5 1.42 -1.66 17.71
N GLN A 6 1.57 -2.98 17.50
CA GLN A 6 2.86 -3.61 17.26
C GLN A 6 3.52 -3.07 15.97
N MET A 7 2.74 -2.78 14.92
CA MET A 7 3.19 -2.16 13.68
C MET A 7 3.64 -0.72 13.87
N ARG A 8 2.85 0.11 14.57
CA ARG A 8 3.22 1.51 14.87
C ARG A 8 4.49 1.60 15.72
N ALA A 9 4.67 0.67 16.67
CA ALA A 9 5.88 0.56 17.47
C ALA A 9 7.12 0.13 16.64
N ASN A 10 6.92 -0.69 15.60
CA ASN A 10 8.00 -1.06 14.67
C ASN A 10 8.40 0.09 13.76
N VAL A 11 7.44 0.87 13.21
CA VAL A 11 7.74 2.05 12.38
C VAL A 11 8.53 3.10 13.14
N GLY A 12 8.16 3.39 14.40
CA GLY A 12 8.93 4.31 15.25
C GLY A 12 10.36 3.84 15.55
N LYS A 13 10.60 2.51 15.59
CA LYS A 13 11.96 1.95 15.69
C LYS A 13 12.73 2.03 14.37
N LEU A 14 12.06 1.84 13.23
CA LEU A 14 12.66 1.92 11.90
C LEU A 14 13.10 3.34 11.55
N LEU A 15 12.23 4.33 11.82
CA LEU A 15 12.52 5.76 11.62
C LEU A 15 13.68 6.24 12.51
N LYS A 16 13.71 5.82 13.78
CA LYS A 16 14.87 6.10 14.67
C LYS A 16 16.18 5.49 14.18
N GLY A 17 16.12 4.39 13.43
CA GLY A 17 17.29 3.79 12.79
C GLY A 17 17.84 4.69 11.69
N ILE A 18 16.97 5.13 10.78
CA ILE A 18 17.33 5.98 9.63
C ILE A 18 17.80 7.38 10.07
N ASP A 19 17.13 8.00 11.05
CA ASP A 19 17.58 9.27 11.65
C ASP A 19 19.02 9.17 12.16
N ARG A 20 19.39 8.04 12.78
CA ARG A 20 20.74 7.85 13.31
C ARG A 20 21.80 7.71 12.21
N TYR A 21 21.43 7.23 11.01
CA TYR A 21 22.33 7.08 9.87
C TYR A 21 22.59 8.40 9.13
N GLN A 22 21.60 9.30 9.04
CA GLN A 22 21.80 10.63 8.44
C GLN A 22 22.89 11.45 9.15
N PHE A 23 23.03 11.29 10.47
CA PHE A 23 24.04 12.00 11.25
C PHE A 23 25.42 11.32 11.26
N ASN A 24 25.57 10.11 10.69
CA ASN A 24 26.86 9.42 10.66
C ASN A 24 27.01 8.48 9.43
N PRO A 25 27.51 9.00 8.28
CA PRO A 25 27.64 8.25 7.03
C PRO A 25 28.49 6.97 7.14
N ALA A 26 29.43 6.92 8.09
CA ALA A 26 30.32 5.78 8.29
C ALA A 26 29.62 4.49 8.79
N PHE A 27 28.37 4.59 9.24
CA PHE A 27 27.58 3.45 9.73
C PHE A 27 26.46 3.04 8.77
N PHE A 28 26.33 3.66 7.59
CA PHE A 28 25.27 3.31 6.64
C PHE A 28 25.40 1.83 6.22
N GLN A 29 24.43 1.02 6.62
CA GLN A 29 24.37 -0.39 6.24
C GLN A 29 23.33 -0.58 5.15
N THR A 30 23.79 -0.73 3.90
CA THR A 30 22.96 -0.93 2.72
C THR A 30 21.98 -2.10 2.91
N THR A 31 22.42 -3.20 3.53
CA THR A 31 21.60 -4.38 3.83
C THR A 31 20.45 -4.06 4.80
N VAL A 32 20.71 -3.26 5.84
CA VAL A 32 19.68 -2.87 6.81
C VAL A 32 18.69 -1.91 6.17
N THR A 33 19.17 -0.90 5.42
CA THR A 33 18.31 0.02 4.68
C THR A 33 17.41 -0.70 3.69
N ALA A 34 17.94 -1.68 2.95
CA ALA A 34 17.18 -2.54 2.05
C ALA A 34 16.06 -3.30 2.78
N GLN A 35 16.36 -3.92 3.92
CA GLN A 35 15.36 -4.60 4.74
C GLN A 35 14.28 -3.65 5.29
N ILE A 36 14.68 -2.44 5.70
CA ILE A 36 13.73 -1.42 6.17
C ILE A 36 12.79 -1.00 5.04
N LEU A 37 13.32 -0.74 3.84
CA LEU A 37 12.54 -0.36 2.66
C LEU A 37 11.57 -1.47 2.24
N LEU A 38 12.04 -2.72 2.17
CA LEU A 38 11.18 -3.86 1.87
C LEU A 38 10.08 -4.03 2.92
N LYS A 39 10.40 -3.81 4.20
CA LYS A 39 9.41 -3.84 5.27
C LYS A 39 8.41 -2.68 5.18
N ALA A 40 8.85 -1.51 4.75
CA ALA A 40 7.97 -0.38 4.45
C ALA A 40 7.03 -0.69 3.27
N LEU A 41 7.52 -1.38 2.22
CA LEU A 41 6.68 -1.85 1.10
C LEU A 41 5.59 -2.81 1.55
N THR A 42 5.87 -3.69 2.52
CA THR A 42 4.83 -4.56 3.10
C THR A 42 3.75 -3.81 3.90
N ASN A 43 3.95 -2.52 4.16
CA ASN A 43 3.04 -1.68 4.94
C ASN A 43 2.23 -0.68 4.09
N LEU A 44 2.26 -0.81 2.76
CA LEU A 44 1.34 -0.06 1.89
C LEU A 44 -0.12 -0.37 2.28
N PRO A 45 -1.04 0.62 2.31
CA PRO A 45 -1.01 1.93 1.66
C PRO A 45 -0.42 3.10 2.49
N HIS A 46 0.27 2.85 3.61
CA HIS A 46 0.79 3.93 4.45
C HIS A 46 1.95 4.69 3.76
N THR A 47 2.07 6.01 4.03
CA THR A 47 3.09 6.91 3.46
C THR A 47 4.51 6.64 3.97
N ASP A 48 4.72 5.53 4.68
CA ASP A 48 6.01 5.15 5.28
C ASP A 48 7.09 4.94 4.21
N PHE A 49 6.70 4.42 3.03
CA PHE A 49 7.63 4.18 1.93
C PHE A 49 8.16 5.50 1.34
N THR A 50 7.27 6.46 1.07
CA THR A 50 7.66 7.80 0.59
C THR A 50 8.55 8.53 1.59
N LEU A 51 8.25 8.43 2.90
CA LEU A 51 9.09 9.02 3.95
C LEU A 51 10.48 8.37 3.98
N CYS A 52 10.57 7.04 3.91
CA CYS A 52 11.87 6.35 3.85
C CYS A 52 12.67 6.75 2.61
N LYS A 53 12.02 6.91 1.45
CA LYS A 53 12.66 7.39 0.22
C LYS A 53 13.26 8.79 0.40
N CYS A 54 12.52 9.72 1.01
CA CYS A 54 13.01 11.09 1.26
C CYS A 54 14.15 11.15 2.30
N MET A 55 14.28 10.15 3.17
CA MET A 55 15.30 10.10 4.21
C MET A 55 16.63 9.48 3.75
N ILE A 56 16.69 8.91 2.54
CA ILE A 56 17.91 8.32 1.98
C ILE A 56 18.53 9.31 0.98
N ASP A 57 19.82 9.60 1.12
CA ASP A 57 20.55 10.45 0.18
C ASP A 57 20.53 9.89 -1.24
N GLN A 58 20.45 10.78 -2.23
CA GLN A 58 20.38 10.40 -3.65
C GLN A 58 21.54 9.50 -4.10
N ALA A 59 22.75 9.69 -3.55
CA ALA A 59 23.90 8.84 -3.84
C ALA A 59 23.64 7.37 -3.46
N HIS A 60 23.03 7.12 -2.30
CA HIS A 60 22.70 5.78 -1.84
C HIS A 60 21.43 5.20 -2.50
N GLN A 61 20.55 6.05 -3.06
CA GLN A 61 19.39 5.59 -3.81
C GLN A 61 19.79 4.93 -5.14
N GLU A 62 20.92 5.33 -5.73
CA GLU A 62 21.41 4.75 -6.98
C GLU A 62 22.18 3.44 -6.78
N GLU A 63 22.56 3.13 -5.54
CA GLU A 63 23.28 1.89 -5.19
C GLU A 63 22.39 0.65 -5.26
N ARG A 64 22.98 -0.48 -5.67
CA ARG A 64 22.32 -1.79 -5.54
C ARG A 64 22.51 -2.31 -4.11
N PRO A 65 21.46 -2.86 -3.46
CA PRO A 65 20.13 -3.20 -3.97
C PRO A 65 19.02 -2.15 -3.75
N ILE A 66 19.36 -0.96 -3.23
CA ILE A 66 18.36 0.07 -2.87
C ILE A 66 17.59 0.54 -4.10
N ARG A 67 18.28 0.78 -5.22
CA ARG A 67 17.66 1.20 -6.47
C ARG A 67 16.58 0.23 -6.95
N GLN A 68 16.83 -1.08 -6.84
CA GLN A 68 15.86 -2.11 -7.22
C GLN A 68 14.61 -2.05 -6.34
N ILE A 69 14.79 -1.91 -5.02
CA ILE A 69 13.67 -1.84 -4.08
C ILE A 69 12.85 -0.57 -4.30
N LEU A 70 13.50 0.55 -4.61
CA LEU A 70 12.82 1.79 -4.98
C LEU A 70 11.99 1.63 -6.27
N TYR A 71 12.53 0.94 -7.27
CA TYR A 71 11.82 0.64 -8.50
C TYR A 71 10.61 -0.28 -8.27
N LEU A 72 10.76 -1.34 -7.46
CA LEU A 72 9.65 -2.20 -7.05
C LEU A 72 8.54 -1.41 -6.33
N GLY A 73 8.92 -0.46 -5.48
CA GLY A 73 7.97 0.42 -4.83
C GLY A 73 7.22 1.34 -5.78
N ASP A 74 7.90 1.92 -6.75
CA ASP A 74 7.30 2.77 -7.78
C ASP A 74 6.28 2.00 -8.62
N LEU A 75 6.55 0.73 -8.95
CA LEU A 75 5.60 -0.15 -9.63
C LEU A 75 4.34 -0.43 -8.78
N LEU A 76 4.49 -0.60 -7.47
CA LEU A 76 3.35 -0.76 -6.57
C LEU A 76 2.54 0.53 -6.40
N GLU A 77 3.20 1.69 -6.31
CA GLU A 77 2.55 3.01 -6.23
C GLU A 77 1.78 3.34 -7.51
N THR A 78 2.35 3.01 -8.67
CA THR A 78 1.71 3.19 -10.00
C THR A 78 0.74 2.06 -10.36
N CYS A 79 0.53 1.09 -9.47
CA CYS A 79 -0.36 -0.07 -9.64
C CYS A 79 0.00 -0.99 -10.83
N HIS A 80 1.26 -0.99 -11.29
CA HIS A 80 1.75 -1.90 -12.32
C HIS A 80 2.14 -3.26 -11.72
N PHE A 81 1.13 -4.02 -11.28
CA PHE A 81 1.35 -5.27 -10.54
C PHE A 81 2.04 -6.37 -11.36
N GLN A 82 1.75 -6.49 -12.66
CA GLN A 82 2.39 -7.48 -13.53
C GLN A 82 3.90 -7.27 -13.63
N ALA A 83 4.31 -6.03 -13.93
CA ALA A 83 5.72 -5.65 -13.99
C ALA A 83 6.39 -5.81 -12.62
N PHE A 84 5.65 -5.55 -11.54
CA PHE A 84 6.15 -5.78 -10.19
C PHE A 84 6.51 -7.25 -9.95
N TRP A 85 5.62 -8.20 -10.26
CA TRP A 85 5.89 -9.63 -10.06
C TRP A 85 7.07 -10.11 -10.91
N GLN A 86 7.16 -9.68 -12.17
CA GLN A 86 8.30 -10.00 -13.04
C GLN A 86 9.62 -9.45 -12.49
N ALA A 87 9.64 -8.19 -12.07
CA ALA A 87 10.82 -7.58 -11.46
C ALA A 87 11.16 -8.22 -10.10
N LEU A 88 10.17 -8.74 -9.38
CA LEU A 88 10.38 -9.44 -8.12
C LEU A 88 11.06 -10.79 -8.33
N ASP A 89 10.63 -11.55 -9.33
CA ASP A 89 11.23 -12.85 -9.70
C ASP A 89 12.70 -12.70 -10.11
N GLU A 90 13.07 -11.60 -10.76
CA GLU A 90 14.47 -11.29 -11.07
C GLU A 90 15.32 -10.93 -9.84
N ASN A 91 14.69 -10.54 -8.74
CA ASN A 91 15.35 -10.02 -7.53
C ASN A 91 15.00 -10.83 -6.28
N MET A 92 14.70 -12.13 -6.42
CA MET A 92 14.30 -13.00 -5.30
C MET A 92 15.31 -13.03 -4.14
N ASP A 93 16.61 -12.85 -4.42
CA ASP A 93 17.67 -12.78 -3.40
C ASP A 93 17.42 -11.67 -2.36
N LEU A 94 16.72 -10.60 -2.74
CA LEU A 94 16.41 -9.48 -1.84
C LEU A 94 15.31 -9.81 -0.83
N LEU A 95 14.47 -10.79 -1.13
CA LEU A 95 13.38 -11.23 -0.26
C LEU A 95 13.83 -12.24 0.80
N GLU A 96 15.07 -12.72 0.72
CA GLU A 96 15.61 -13.70 1.64
C GLU A 96 15.60 -13.14 3.07
N GLY A 97 14.73 -13.70 3.92
CA GLY A 97 14.54 -13.28 5.31
C GLY A 97 13.27 -12.48 5.62
N ILE A 98 12.46 -12.11 4.62
CA ILE A 98 11.16 -11.45 4.83
C ILE A 98 10.02 -12.45 4.60
N THR A 99 9.60 -13.12 5.67
CA THR A 99 8.46 -14.05 5.61
C THR A 99 7.15 -13.28 5.40
N GLY A 100 6.39 -13.66 4.36
CA GLY A 100 5.06 -13.09 4.10
C GLY A 100 5.06 -11.77 3.31
N PHE A 101 6.15 -11.42 2.63
CA PHE A 101 6.22 -10.25 1.75
C PHE A 101 5.13 -10.29 0.66
N GLU A 102 5.09 -11.38 -0.12
CA GLU A 102 4.11 -11.54 -1.18
C GLU A 102 2.66 -11.47 -0.67
N ASP A 103 2.40 -12.06 0.49
CA ASP A 103 1.08 -12.06 1.13
C ASP A 103 0.63 -10.64 1.51
N SER A 104 1.57 -9.80 1.97
CA SER A 104 1.31 -8.38 2.25
C SER A 104 1.04 -7.59 0.98
N VAL A 105 1.82 -7.83 -0.09
CA VAL A 105 1.59 -7.19 -1.40
C VAL A 105 0.23 -7.61 -1.97
N ARG A 106 -0.12 -8.90 -1.91
CA ARG A 106 -1.45 -9.40 -2.34
C ARG A 106 -2.57 -8.76 -1.54
N LYS A 107 -2.42 -8.58 -0.22
CA LYS A 107 -3.41 -7.86 0.60
C LYS A 107 -3.60 -6.41 0.15
N PHE A 108 -2.52 -5.73 -0.21
CA PHE A 108 -2.56 -4.37 -0.75
C PHE A 108 -3.28 -4.34 -2.10
N ILE A 109 -2.93 -5.24 -3.03
CA ILE A 109 -3.60 -5.39 -4.33
C ILE A 109 -5.09 -5.64 -4.13
N CYS A 110 -5.46 -6.59 -3.26
CA CYS A 110 -6.86 -6.87 -2.94
C CYS A 110 -7.59 -5.64 -2.38
N HIS A 111 -6.93 -4.84 -1.55
CA HIS A 111 -7.50 -3.61 -1.02
C HIS A 111 -7.74 -2.56 -2.13
N VAL A 112 -6.75 -2.33 -3.01
CA VAL A 112 -6.87 -1.41 -4.15
C VAL A 112 -7.99 -1.85 -5.08
N VAL A 113 -8.01 -3.14 -5.43
CA VAL A 113 -9.04 -3.74 -6.29
C VAL A 113 -10.43 -3.63 -5.64
N GLY A 114 -10.51 -3.82 -4.32
CA GLY A 114 -11.71 -3.61 -3.50
C GLY A 114 -12.32 -2.20 -3.57
N ILE A 115 -11.49 -1.18 -3.84
CA ILE A 115 -11.91 0.22 -3.91
C ILE A 115 -12.18 0.66 -5.36
N THR A 116 -11.46 0.07 -6.32
CA THR A 116 -11.42 0.55 -7.72
C THR A 116 -12.36 -0.20 -8.65
N TYR A 117 -12.68 -1.47 -8.37
CA TYR A 117 -13.50 -2.32 -9.23
C TYR A 117 -14.81 -2.73 -8.55
N GLN A 118 -15.90 -2.77 -9.33
CA GLN A 118 -17.16 -3.42 -8.92
C GLN A 118 -17.22 -4.86 -9.39
N HIS A 119 -16.85 -5.06 -10.66
CA HIS A 119 -16.68 -6.37 -11.28
C HIS A 119 -15.29 -6.42 -11.90
N ILE A 120 -14.57 -7.52 -11.69
CA ILE A 120 -13.27 -7.78 -12.31
C ILE A 120 -13.29 -9.16 -12.96
N ASP A 121 -12.65 -9.32 -14.11
CA ASP A 121 -12.53 -10.65 -14.70
C ASP A 121 -11.60 -11.53 -13.86
N ARG A 122 -11.95 -12.81 -13.73
CA ARG A 122 -11.14 -13.78 -12.96
C ARG A 122 -9.70 -13.88 -13.43
N TRP A 123 -9.49 -13.88 -14.75
CA TRP A 123 -8.16 -13.98 -15.35
C TRP A 123 -7.31 -12.76 -15.00
N LEU A 124 -7.88 -11.55 -15.09
CA LEU A 124 -7.20 -10.31 -14.76
C LEU A 124 -6.83 -10.24 -13.28
N LEU A 125 -7.72 -10.67 -12.39
CA LEU A 125 -7.42 -10.72 -10.95
C LEU A 125 -6.28 -11.70 -10.64
N ALA A 126 -6.27 -12.87 -11.29
CA ALA A 126 -5.19 -13.85 -11.12
C ALA A 126 -3.84 -13.28 -11.57
N GLU A 127 -3.83 -12.59 -12.71
CA GLU A 127 -2.64 -11.94 -13.27
C GLU A 127 -2.14 -10.80 -12.36
N MET A 128 -3.03 -9.97 -11.82
CA MET A 128 -2.68 -8.93 -10.86
C MET A 128 -2.07 -9.49 -9.56
N LEU A 129 -2.51 -10.67 -9.11
CA LEU A 129 -2.03 -11.31 -7.88
C LEU A 129 -0.76 -12.17 -8.07
N GLY A 130 -0.20 -12.19 -9.29
CA GLY A 130 1.03 -12.91 -9.63
C GLY A 130 0.76 -14.33 -10.11
N ASP A 131 -0.11 -14.48 -11.11
CA ASP A 131 -0.46 -15.76 -11.76
C ASP A 131 -0.83 -16.88 -10.78
N LEU A 132 -1.67 -16.55 -9.80
CA LEU A 132 -2.11 -17.50 -8.79
C LEU A 132 -2.97 -18.62 -9.40
N SER A 133 -2.79 -19.82 -8.85
CA SER A 133 -3.66 -20.96 -9.16
C SER A 133 -5.11 -20.69 -8.75
N ASP A 134 -6.03 -21.36 -9.45
CA ASP A 134 -7.46 -21.22 -9.21
C ASP A 134 -7.89 -21.50 -7.76
N SER A 135 -7.20 -22.44 -7.10
CA SER A 135 -7.39 -22.79 -5.71
C SER A 135 -6.97 -21.66 -4.76
N GLN A 136 -5.82 -21.03 -5.01
CA GLN A 136 -5.33 -19.93 -4.18
C GLN A 136 -6.21 -18.69 -4.34
N LEU A 137 -6.63 -18.40 -5.58
CA LEU A 137 -7.53 -17.29 -5.87
C LEU A 137 -8.83 -17.41 -5.07
N LYS A 138 -9.44 -18.59 -5.01
CA LYS A 138 -10.66 -18.83 -4.20
C LYS A 138 -10.45 -18.57 -2.71
N VAL A 139 -9.28 -18.89 -2.16
CA VAL A 139 -8.95 -18.59 -0.75
C VAL A 139 -8.91 -17.08 -0.51
N TRP A 140 -8.28 -16.33 -1.42
CA TRP A 140 -8.24 -14.87 -1.36
C TRP A 140 -9.63 -14.25 -1.54
N MET A 141 -10.41 -14.73 -2.50
CA MET A 141 -11.80 -14.29 -2.71
C MET A 141 -12.65 -14.50 -1.45
N SER A 142 -12.57 -15.70 -0.84
CA SER A 142 -13.33 -16.02 0.38
C SER A 142 -12.92 -15.13 1.56
N LYS A 143 -11.64 -14.74 1.65
CA LYS A 143 -11.12 -13.87 2.70
C LYS A 143 -11.64 -12.43 2.60
N TYR A 144 -11.88 -11.95 1.38
CA TYR A 144 -12.39 -10.60 1.10
C TYR A 144 -13.90 -10.55 0.82
N GLY A 145 -14.59 -11.70 0.89
CA GLY A 145 -16.04 -11.79 0.66
C GLY A 145 -16.45 -11.64 -0.81
N TRP A 146 -15.54 -11.85 -1.75
CA TRP A 146 -15.82 -11.72 -3.18
C TRP A 146 -16.50 -12.98 -3.72
N SER A 147 -17.49 -12.78 -4.58
CA SER A 147 -18.27 -13.85 -5.20
C SER A 147 -18.07 -13.86 -6.71
N ALA A 148 -18.04 -15.05 -7.31
CA ALA A 148 -17.99 -15.16 -8.77
C ALA A 148 -19.41 -15.24 -9.32
N ASP A 149 -19.72 -14.40 -10.29
CA ASP A 149 -20.94 -14.46 -11.10
C ASP A 149 -20.88 -15.61 -12.11
N GLU A 150 -22.05 -16.03 -12.60
CA GLU A 150 -22.20 -17.07 -13.63
C GLU A 150 -21.45 -16.75 -14.93
N SER A 151 -21.17 -15.47 -15.18
CA SER A 151 -20.44 -14.94 -16.33
C SER A 151 -18.91 -15.08 -16.23
N GLY A 152 -18.38 -15.59 -15.11
CA GLY A 152 -16.93 -15.69 -14.88
C GLY A 152 -16.27 -14.41 -14.37
N GLN A 153 -17.08 -13.40 -14.01
CA GLN A 153 -16.63 -12.15 -13.40
C GLN A 153 -16.74 -12.23 -11.88
N ILE A 154 -15.83 -11.58 -11.17
CA ILE A 154 -15.80 -11.53 -9.71
C ILE A 154 -16.46 -10.23 -9.28
N PHE A 155 -17.56 -10.36 -8.54
CA PHE A 155 -18.22 -9.26 -7.87
C PHE A 155 -17.47 -8.92 -6.58
N ILE A 156 -17.07 -7.66 -6.49
CA ILE A 156 -16.24 -7.12 -5.41
C ILE A 156 -17.09 -6.33 -4.44
N CYS A 157 -17.74 -5.28 -4.92
CA CYS A 157 -18.55 -4.39 -4.10
C CYS A 157 -19.55 -3.62 -4.97
N SER A 158 -20.76 -3.38 -4.47
CA SER A 158 -21.72 -2.51 -5.16
C SER A 158 -21.34 -1.05 -4.92
N GLN A 159 -21.46 -0.20 -5.93
CA GLN A 159 -21.08 1.21 -5.86
C GLN A 159 -21.87 2.01 -4.79
N GLU A 160 -22.97 1.47 -4.26
CA GLU A 160 -23.82 2.12 -3.26
C GLU A 160 -23.13 2.32 -1.90
N GLU A 161 -22.19 1.45 -1.53
CA GLU A 161 -21.44 1.55 -0.26
C GLU A 161 -20.20 2.48 -0.38
N SER A 162 -19.76 2.76 -1.61
CA SER A 162 -18.60 3.60 -1.94
C SER A 162 -18.92 5.09 -2.11
N ILE A 163 -20.19 5.43 -2.33
CA ILE A 163 -20.64 6.82 -2.41
C ILE A 163 -20.83 7.31 -0.98
N LYS A 164 -19.79 7.88 -0.37
CA LYS A 164 -20.02 8.89 0.66
C LYS A 164 -20.55 10.13 -0.08
N PRO A 165 -21.84 10.50 0.02
CA PRO A 165 -22.27 11.77 -0.53
C PRO A 165 -21.50 12.86 0.22
N LYS A 166 -20.50 13.45 -0.45
CA LYS A 166 -20.05 14.78 -0.05
C LYS A 166 -21.20 15.71 -0.40
N ASN A 167 -22.06 15.99 0.57
CA ASN A 167 -23.01 17.09 0.48
C ASN A 167 -22.19 18.38 0.30
N ILE A 168 -21.95 18.79 -0.95
CA ILE A 168 -21.41 20.10 -1.32
C ILE A 168 -22.59 21.06 -1.38
N VAL A 169 -23.30 21.16 -0.27
CA VAL A 169 -24.15 22.30 0.00
C VAL A 169 -23.67 22.79 1.35
N GLU A 170 -23.05 23.96 1.37
CA GLU A 170 -22.87 24.73 2.60
C GLU A 170 -24.26 24.88 3.22
N LYS A 171 -24.57 24.05 4.21
CA LYS A 171 -25.72 24.27 5.07
C LYS A 171 -25.32 25.40 6.01
N ILE A 172 -25.70 26.61 5.64
CA ILE A 172 -25.64 27.73 6.57
C ILE A 172 -26.79 27.51 7.56
N ASP A 173 -26.48 27.00 8.75
CA ASP A 173 -27.45 26.90 9.84
C ASP A 173 -27.82 28.30 10.35
N PHE A 174 -29.07 28.49 10.74
CA PHE A 174 -29.60 29.78 11.20
C PHE A 174 -28.79 30.38 12.35
N ASP A 175 -28.25 29.53 13.24
CA ASP A 175 -27.38 29.95 14.34
C ASP A 175 -26.06 30.57 13.87
N SER A 176 -25.58 30.23 12.68
CA SER A 176 -24.36 30.82 12.11
C SER A 176 -24.60 32.22 11.55
N VAL A 177 -25.83 32.54 11.14
CA VAL A 177 -26.21 33.85 10.57
C VAL A 177 -26.78 34.77 11.63
N SER A 178 -27.40 34.23 12.68
CA SER A 178 -28.07 35.00 13.75
C SER A 178 -27.11 35.96 14.46
N SER A 179 -25.86 35.55 14.70
CA SER A 179 -24.82 36.39 15.30
C SER A 179 -24.40 37.57 14.41
N ILE A 180 -24.41 37.40 13.08
CA ILE A 180 -24.09 38.48 12.15
C ILE A 180 -25.27 39.45 12.04
N MET A 181 -26.50 38.93 11.97
CA MET A 181 -27.71 39.76 11.89
C MET A 181 -27.97 40.57 13.16
N ALA A 182 -27.64 40.02 14.35
CA ALA A 182 -27.78 40.72 15.62
C ALA A 182 -26.82 41.93 15.77
N SER A 183 -25.71 41.93 15.03
CA SER A 183 -24.72 43.02 15.07
C SER A 183 -25.03 44.20 14.14
N SER A 184 -26.06 44.08 13.28
CA SER A 184 -26.45 45.08 12.28
C SER A 184 -27.78 45.80 12.61
N GLN A 185 -28.16 45.84 13.89
CA GLN A 185 -29.31 46.63 14.39
C GLN A 185 -28.86 47.66 15.42
#